data_AF-A0A6L3EX31-F1
#
_entry.id   AF-A0A6L3EX31-F1
#
_cell.length_a   1.000
_cell.length_b   1.000
_cell.length_c   1.000
_cell.angle_alpha   90.00
_cell.angle_beta   90.00
_cell.angle_gamma   90.00
#
_symmetry.space_group_name_H-M   'P 1'
#
loop_
_entity.id
_entity.type
_entity.pdbx_description
1 polymer ?
#
loop_
_entity_poly.entity_id
_entity_poly.type
_entity_poly.pdbx_seq_one_letter_code
_entity_poly.pdbx_strand_id
1 'polypeptide(L)'
;MYGINLLEVAKILGATTASNVVFNKYGVIHSIHQEIIKYSAQQNIDMVKVMMRTLAQQNEQAYKDVVEILREHFTEQELQEMLPQ
;
A
#
# COMPACT_ATOMS: atom_id res chain seq x y z
N MET A 1 -15.74 -11.63 1.48
CA MET A 1 -15.35 -10.32 1.99
C MET A 1 -14.06 -10.53 2.75
N TYR A 2 -12.98 -9.88 2.32
CA TYR A 2 -11.74 -9.81 3.08
C TYR A 2 -12.01 -9.06 4.40
N GLY A 3 -11.31 -9.40 5.47
CA GLY A 3 -11.38 -8.67 6.74
C GLY A 3 -10.93 -7.23 6.57
N ILE A 4 -9.99 -6.96 5.66
CA ILE A 4 -9.49 -5.61 5.38
C ILE A 4 -10.38 -4.82 4.39
N ASN A 5 -10.64 -3.55 4.74
CA ASN A 5 -11.35 -2.60 3.88
C ASN A 5 -10.40 -1.95 2.85
N LEU A 6 -10.31 -2.54 1.66
CA LEU A 6 -9.44 -2.04 0.58
C LEU A 6 -9.78 -0.60 0.11
N LEU A 7 -11.04 -0.16 0.22
CA LEU A 7 -11.37 1.23 -0.10
C LEU A 7 -10.75 2.21 0.91
N GLU A 8 -10.63 1.80 2.15
CA GLU A 8 -9.99 2.57 3.21
C GLU A 8 -8.48 2.61 3.03
N VAL A 9 -7.87 1.49 2.63
CA VAL A 9 -6.45 1.43 2.20
C VAL A 9 -6.19 2.46 1.10
N ALA A 10 -7.03 2.49 0.06
CA ALA A 10 -6.88 3.45 -1.04
C ALA A 10 -6.98 4.91 -0.57
N LYS A 11 -7.89 5.21 0.36
CA LYS A 11 -8.08 6.56 0.91
C LYS A 11 -6.88 7.00 1.74
N ILE A 12 -6.39 6.16 2.65
CA ILE A 12 -5.26 6.48 3.56
C ILE A 12 -3.99 6.70 2.74
N LEU A 13 -3.66 5.76 1.84
CA LEU A 13 -2.47 5.87 1.00
C LEU A 13 -2.57 7.02 0.00
N GLY A 14 -3.76 7.26 -0.57
CA GLY A 14 -4.02 8.40 -1.45
C GLY A 14 -3.83 9.75 -0.74
N ALA A 15 -4.38 9.89 0.48
CA ALA A 15 -4.23 11.11 1.29
C ALA A 15 -2.76 11.34 1.71
N THR A 16 -2.04 10.27 2.03
CA THR A 16 -0.63 10.35 2.41
C THR A 16 0.25 10.72 1.22
N THR A 17 -0.06 10.25 0.01
CA THR A 17 0.68 10.65 -1.21
C THR A 17 0.48 12.13 -1.56
N ALA A 18 -0.73 12.65 -1.35
CA ALA A 18 -1.02 14.06 -1.59
C ALA A 18 -0.34 14.98 -0.55
N SER A 19 -0.12 14.48 0.66
CA SER A 19 0.43 15.26 1.78
C SER A 19 1.95 15.16 1.89
N ASN A 20 2.52 13.99 1.59
CA ASN A 20 3.95 13.74 1.63
C ASN A 20 4.57 13.80 0.23
N VAL A 21 5.30 14.90 -0.02
CA VAL A 21 6.27 15.14 -1.10
C VAL A 21 7.42 14.09 -1.14
N VAL A 22 7.32 13.01 -0.35
CA VAL A 22 8.36 12.00 -0.07
C VAL A 22 8.56 11.02 -1.23
N PHE A 23 7.52 10.70 -2.00
CA PHE A 23 7.65 9.79 -3.16
C PHE A 23 8.25 10.44 -4.41
N ASN A 24 8.49 11.76 -4.40
CA ASN A 24 9.03 12.48 -5.56
C ASN A 24 10.51 12.17 -5.85
N LYS A 25 11.22 11.48 -4.93
CA LYS A 25 12.63 11.11 -5.14
C LYS A 25 12.86 9.82 -5.93
N TYR A 26 11.85 8.99 -6.15
CA TYR A 26 11.99 7.69 -6.81
C TYR A 26 10.78 7.36 -7.71
N GLY A 27 10.82 7.80 -8.98
CA GLY A 27 9.68 7.70 -9.90
C GLY A 27 9.06 6.31 -10.05
N VAL A 28 9.86 5.23 -10.00
CA VAL A 28 9.36 3.84 -10.07
C VAL A 28 8.57 3.45 -8.82
N ILE A 29 8.97 3.95 -7.65
CA ILE A 29 8.29 3.69 -6.37
C ILE A 29 6.95 4.43 -6.33
N HIS A 30 6.91 5.65 -6.85
CA HIS A 30 5.65 6.39 -7.00
C HIS A 30 4.65 5.61 -7.86
N SER A 31 5.09 5.00 -8.96
CA SER A 31 4.24 4.16 -9.81
C SER A 31 3.67 2.95 -9.06
N ILE A 32 4.50 2.20 -8.33
CA ILE A 32 4.03 1.03 -7.56
C ILE A 32 3.03 1.46 -6.47
N HIS A 33 3.29 2.58 -5.80
CA HIS A 33 2.37 3.13 -4.80
C HIS A 33 1.00 3.51 -5.40
N GLN A 34 0.99 4.15 -6.57
CA GLN A 34 -0.25 4.46 -7.30
C GLN A 34 -0.99 3.19 -7.74
N GLU A 35 -0.27 2.14 -8.12
CA GLU A 35 -0.88 0.85 -8.44
C GLU A 35 -1.52 0.19 -7.22
N ILE A 36 -0.89 0.26 -6.04
CA ILE A 36 -1.49 -0.19 -4.77
C ILE A 36 -2.81 0.55 -4.51
N ILE A 37 -2.83 1.88 -4.62
CA ILE A 37 -4.06 2.69 -4.43
C ILE A 37 -5.13 2.27 -5.44
N LYS A 38 -4.77 2.16 -6.72
CA LYS A 38 -5.69 1.82 -7.81
C LYS A 38 -6.33 0.45 -7.58
N TYR A 39 -5.53 -0.57 -7.31
CA TYR A 39 -6.05 -1.93 -7.09
C TYR A 39 -6.83 -2.06 -5.78
N SER A 40 -6.46 -1.29 -4.76
CA SER A 40 -7.22 -1.18 -3.52
C SER A 40 -8.61 -0.56 -3.78
N ALA A 41 -8.68 0.51 -4.58
CA ALA A 41 -9.94 1.13 -4.99
C ALA A 41 -10.83 0.19 -5.84
N GLN A 42 -10.20 -0.69 -6.63
CA GLN A 42 -10.88 -1.74 -7.40
C GLN A 42 -11.24 -2.98 -6.57
N GLN A 43 -10.90 -3.00 -5.27
CA GLN A 43 -11.06 -4.14 -4.37
C GLN A 43 -10.36 -5.42 -4.88
N ASN A 44 -9.28 -5.27 -5.64
CA ASN A 44 -8.50 -6.39 -6.18
C ASN A 44 -7.33 -6.71 -5.25
N ILE A 45 -7.60 -7.51 -4.21
CA ILE A 45 -6.58 -7.84 -3.19
C ILE A 45 -5.39 -8.59 -3.78
N ASP A 46 -5.61 -9.43 -4.81
CA ASP A 46 -4.56 -10.26 -5.38
C ASP A 46 -3.50 -9.38 -6.04
N MET A 47 -3.93 -8.35 -6.78
CA MET A 47 -3.00 -7.37 -7.34
C MET A 47 -2.38 -6.48 -6.28
N VAL A 48 -3.11 -6.11 -5.22
CA VAL A 48 -2.54 -5.37 -4.08
C VAL A 48 -1.38 -6.15 -3.46
N LYS A 49 -1.54 -7.46 -3.22
CA LYS A 49 -0.47 -8.34 -2.71
C LYS A 49 0.74 -8.38 -3.63
N VAL A 50 0.51 -8.51 -4.95
CA VAL A 50 1.60 -8.50 -5.93
C VAL A 50 2.35 -7.17 -5.85
N MET A 51 1.64 -6.04 -5.82
CA MET A 51 2.28 -4.72 -5.74
C MET A 51 3.02 -4.50 -4.43
N MET A 52 2.46 -4.92 -3.30
CA MET A 52 3.14 -4.85 -1.99
C MET A 52 4.42 -5.71 -1.98
N ARG A 53 4.39 -6.90 -2.59
CA ARG A 53 5.59 -7.74 -2.77
C ARG A 53 6.61 -7.09 -3.69
N THR A 54 6.17 -6.52 -4.80
CA THR A 54 7.05 -5.81 -5.74
C THR A 54 7.71 -4.62 -5.05
N LEU A 55 6.96 -3.87 -4.24
CA LEU A 55 7.49 -2.76 -3.45
C LEU A 55 8.57 -3.23 -2.48
N ALA A 56 8.31 -4.29 -1.71
CA ALA A 56 9.28 -4.86 -0.77
C ALA A 56 10.58 -5.33 -1.46
N GLN A 57 10.47 -5.91 -2.66
CA GLN A 57 11.62 -6.38 -3.43
C GLN A 57 12.44 -5.25 -4.05
N GLN A 58 11.80 -4.17 -4.51
CA GLN A 58 12.47 -3.07 -5.19
C GLN A 58 12.98 -1.99 -4.22
N ASN A 59 12.27 -1.76 -3.13
CA ASN A 59 12.66 -0.80 -2.11
C ASN A 59 12.06 -1.14 -0.74
N GLU A 60 12.89 -1.76 0.11
CA GLU A 60 12.50 -2.17 1.46
C GLU A 60 12.08 -0.98 2.33
N GLN A 61 12.73 0.19 2.19
CA GLN A 61 12.38 1.37 2.98
C GLN A 61 10.98 1.89 2.61
N ALA A 62 10.70 2.03 1.32
CA ALA A 62 9.38 2.47 0.86
C ALA A 62 8.27 1.48 1.25
N TYR A 63 8.57 0.18 1.26
CA TYR A 63 7.65 -0.82 1.80
C TYR A 63 7.40 -0.62 3.29
N LYS A 64 8.45 -0.44 4.10
CA LYS A 64 8.32 -0.17 5.53
C LYS A 64 7.49 1.08 5.79
N ASP A 65 7.74 2.16 5.07
CA ASP A 65 6.99 3.41 5.19
C ASP A 65 5.48 3.18 4.92
N VAL A 66 5.15 2.44 3.84
CA VAL A 66 3.75 2.08 3.52
C VAL A 66 3.13 1.21 4.61
N VAL A 67 3.84 0.21 5.11
CA VAL A 67 3.34 -0.67 6.18
C VAL A 67 3.14 0.10 7.48
N GLU A 68 4.04 1.02 7.83
CA GLU A 68 3.89 1.86 9.02
C GLU A 68 2.65 2.74 8.93
N ILE A 69 2.43 3.42 7.80
CA ILE A 69 1.21 4.20 7.55
C ILE A 69 -0.03 3.31 7.73
N LEU A 70 -0.04 2.12 7.14
CA LEU A 70 -1.20 1.23 7.24
C LEU A 70 -1.41 0.68 8.66
N ARG A 71 -0.34 0.44 9.44
CA ARG A 71 -0.42 -0.01 10.84
C ARG A 71 -1.05 1.01 11.78
N GLU A 72 -1.01 2.29 11.45
CA GLU A 72 -1.70 3.32 12.23
C GLU A 72 -3.23 3.24 12.10
N HIS A 73 -3.73 2.58 11.06
CA HIS A 73 -5.15 2.55 10.70
C HIS A 73 -5.79 1.16 10.69
N PHE A 74 -4.99 0.10 10.56
CA PHE A 74 -5.46 -1.28 10.48
C PHE A 74 -4.82 -2.16 11.54
N THR A 75 -5.53 -3.20 11.95
CA THR A 75 -5.01 -4.23 12.83
C THR A 75 -3.99 -5.12 12.11
N GLU A 76 -3.13 -5.80 12.87
CA GLU A 76 -2.15 -6.73 12.28
C GLU A 76 -2.81 -7.86 11.47
N GLN A 77 -3.99 -8.32 11.88
CA GLN A 77 -4.74 -9.37 11.18
C GLN A 77 -5.22 -8.89 9.81
N GLU A 78 -5.77 -7.68 9.73
CA GLU A 78 -6.21 -7.08 8.47
C GLU A 78 -5.02 -6.87 7.52
N LEU A 79 -3.88 -6.42 8.05
CA LEU A 79 -2.68 -6.21 7.26
C LEU A 79 -2.12 -7.52 6.71
N GLN A 80 -2.12 -8.60 7.49
CA GLN A 80 -1.68 -9.92 7.03
C GLN A 80 -2.47 -10.40 5.80
N GLU A 81 -3.69 -9.93 5.59
CA GLU A 81 -4.46 -10.28 4.40
C GLU A 81 -3.94 -9.62 3.11
N MET A 82 -3.17 -8.52 3.18
CA MET A 82 -2.63 -7.80 2.02
C MET A 82 -1.11 -7.83 1.92
N LEU A 83 -0.41 -8.13 3.02
CA LEU A 83 1.05 -8.19 3.04
C LEU A 83 1.56 -9.55 2.52
N PRO A 84 2.67 -9.57 1.77
CA PRO A 84 3.32 -10.82 1.40
C PRO A 84 3.82 -11.54 2.67
N GLN A 85 3.59 -12.86 2.73
CA GLN A 85 4.21 -13.74 3.74
C GLN A 85 5.70 -13.91 3.49
#